data_AF-A0A1B4PY54-F1
#
_entry.id   AF-A0A1B4PY54-F1
#
_cell.length_a   1.000
_cell.length_b   1.000
_cell.length_c   1.000
_cell.angle_alpha   90.00
_cell.angle_beta   90.00
_cell.angle_gamma   90.00
#
_symmetry.space_group_name_H-M   'P 1'
#
loop_
_entity.id
_entity.type
_entity.pdbx_description
1 polymer ?
#
loop_
_entity_poly.entity_id
_entity_poly.type
_entity_poly.pdbx_seq_one_letter_code
_entity_poly.pdbx_strand_id
1 'polypeptide(L)'
;MAARVVRVILARKGMGYAELAKALESVGVEENERSLALRVMRGRVKFSLLLQILHVTHSTTPRLWLDALSLEDSWEARAAAVLDAERARHPTVSVGDLALRMVQLGASLSEKTLALHIEQGTISLPEFLQCVVALGSLSLDRYIDYDDLVAVARGAAAERSL
;
A
#
# COMPACT_ATOMS: atom_id res chain seq x y z
N MET A 1 -10.07 -3.33 2.85
CA MET A 1 -9.52 -2.01 2.46
C MET A 1 -8.66 -2.05 1.21
N ALA A 2 -7.63 -2.90 1.14
CA ALA A 2 -6.77 -3.04 -0.05
C ALA A 2 -7.57 -3.18 -1.36
N ALA A 3 -8.62 -4.02 -1.35
CA ALA A 3 -9.55 -4.17 -2.48
C ALA A 3 -10.24 -2.85 -2.89
N ARG A 4 -10.66 -2.04 -1.90
CA ARG A 4 -11.37 -0.78 -2.12
C ARG A 4 -10.45 0.26 -2.77
N VAL A 5 -9.20 0.38 -2.30
CA VAL A 5 -8.20 1.28 -2.90
C VAL A 5 -8.00 0.97 -4.38
N VAL A 6 -7.77 -0.31 -4.72
CA VAL A 6 -7.60 -0.73 -6.12
C VAL A 6 -8.85 -0.46 -6.95
N ARG A 7 -10.04 -0.79 -6.43
CA ARG A 7 -11.31 -0.53 -7.13
C ARG A 7 -11.55 0.96 -7.38
N VAL A 8 -11.20 1.84 -6.44
CA VAL A 8 -11.33 3.30 -6.61
C VAL A 8 -10.41 3.80 -7.71
N ILE A 9 -9.16 3.31 -7.76
CA ILE A 9 -8.21 3.64 -8.85
C ILE A 9 -8.79 3.25 -10.20
N LEU A 10 -9.24 2.00 -10.33
CA LEU A 10 -9.83 1.47 -11.56
C LEU A 10 -11.07 2.24 -12.00
N ALA A 11 -12.01 2.49 -11.09
CA ALA A 11 -13.25 3.21 -11.38
C ALA A 11 -12.99 4.63 -11.88
N ARG A 12 -12.00 5.34 -11.31
CA ARG A 12 -11.64 6.70 -11.74
C ARG A 12 -11.05 6.78 -13.13
N LYS A 13 -10.40 5.71 -13.56
CA LYS A 13 -9.79 5.61 -14.88
C LYS A 13 -10.69 4.91 -15.89
N GLY A 14 -11.89 4.49 -15.47
CA GLY A 14 -12.82 3.72 -16.30
C GLY A 14 -12.25 2.38 -16.73
N MET A 15 -11.31 1.81 -15.95
CA MET A 15 -10.53 0.64 -16.34
C MET A 15 -11.05 -0.64 -15.67
N GLY A 16 -11.18 -1.72 -16.43
CA GLY A 16 -11.49 -3.07 -15.94
C GLY A 16 -10.25 -3.88 -15.50
N TYR A 17 -10.46 -5.03 -14.87
CA TYR A 17 -9.34 -5.93 -14.50
C TYR A 17 -8.65 -6.54 -15.74
N ALA A 18 -9.37 -6.77 -16.84
CA ALA A 18 -8.80 -7.22 -18.10
C ALA A 18 -7.82 -6.19 -18.69
N GLU A 19 -8.23 -4.92 -18.72
CA GLU A 19 -7.39 -3.82 -19.21
C GLU A 19 -6.20 -3.58 -18.29
N LEU A 20 -6.39 -3.69 -16.97
CA LEU A 20 -5.30 -3.58 -16.01
C LEU A 20 -4.27 -4.70 -16.19
N ALA A 21 -4.71 -5.95 -16.37
CA ALA A 21 -3.82 -7.08 -16.64
C ALA A 21 -2.95 -6.81 -17.87
N LYS A 22 -3.56 -6.38 -18.98
CA LYS A 22 -2.83 -6.00 -20.20
C LYS A 22 -1.88 -4.83 -19.99
N ALA A 23 -2.28 -3.82 -19.20
CA ALA A 23 -1.42 -2.68 -18.91
C ALA A 23 -0.21 -3.07 -18.03
N LEU A 24 -0.39 -4.02 -17.11
CA LEU A 24 0.66 -4.56 -16.25
C LEU A 24 1.73 -5.35 -17.02
N GLU A 25 1.38 -5.96 -18.17
CA GLU A 25 2.37 -6.61 -19.06
C GLU A 25 3.44 -5.62 -19.54
N SER A 26 3.08 -4.34 -19.73
CA SER A 26 4.03 -3.29 -20.16
C SER A 26 5.15 -2.99 -19.15
N VAL A 27 4.96 -3.39 -17.88
CA VAL A 27 5.94 -3.26 -16.80
C VAL A 27 6.49 -4.62 -16.34
N GLY A 28 6.33 -5.66 -17.17
CA GLY A 28 6.88 -6.99 -16.96
C GLY A 28 6.10 -7.84 -15.93
N VAL A 29 4.84 -7.50 -15.65
CA VAL A 29 4.01 -8.22 -14.69
C VAL A 29 3.02 -9.11 -15.44
N GLU A 30 3.29 -10.42 -15.43
CA GLU A 30 2.41 -11.44 -16.00
C GLU A 30 1.30 -11.80 -15.01
N GLU A 31 0.21 -11.03 -15.04
CA GLU A 31 -1.01 -11.32 -14.28
C GLU A 31 -2.18 -11.49 -15.23
N ASN A 32 -2.99 -12.53 -15.01
CA ASN A 32 -4.24 -12.67 -15.73
C ASN A 32 -5.38 -11.99 -14.96
N GLU A 33 -6.43 -11.58 -15.67
CA GLU A 33 -7.59 -10.88 -15.09
C GLU A 33 -8.13 -11.60 -13.85
N ARG A 34 -8.26 -12.93 -13.93
CA ARG A 34 -8.84 -13.75 -12.85
C ARG A 34 -7.94 -13.80 -11.62
N SER A 35 -6.62 -13.98 -11.77
CA SER A 35 -5.67 -13.98 -10.66
C SER A 35 -5.62 -12.63 -9.98
N LEU A 36 -5.61 -11.55 -10.77
CA LEU A 36 -5.61 -10.18 -10.29
C LEU A 36 -6.88 -9.86 -9.50
N ALA A 37 -8.06 -10.13 -10.07
CA ALA A 37 -9.34 -9.92 -9.42
C ALA A 37 -9.44 -10.71 -8.10
N LEU A 38 -9.06 -11.99 -8.10
CA LEU A 38 -9.06 -12.82 -6.89
C LEU A 38 -8.08 -12.31 -5.82
N ARG A 39 -6.89 -11.86 -6.20
CA ARG A 39 -5.90 -11.32 -5.27
C ARG A 39 -6.38 -10.02 -4.65
N VAL A 40 -6.94 -9.13 -5.46
CA VAL A 40 -7.53 -7.87 -5.00
C VAL A 40 -8.70 -8.14 -4.07
N MET A 41 -9.62 -9.04 -4.43
CA MET A 41 -10.74 -9.44 -3.57
C MET A 41 -10.30 -10.01 -2.22
N ARG A 42 -9.25 -10.86 -2.21
CA ARG A 42 -8.69 -11.44 -0.99
C ARG A 42 -7.83 -10.45 -0.18
N GLY A 43 -7.59 -9.25 -0.69
CA GLY A 43 -6.74 -8.25 -0.04
C GLY A 43 -5.25 -8.62 0.02
N ARG A 44 -4.81 -9.65 -0.71
CA ARG A 44 -3.41 -10.13 -0.73
C ARG A 44 -2.56 -9.38 -1.75
N VAL A 45 -2.78 -8.07 -1.86
CA VAL A 45 -2.10 -7.21 -2.83
C VAL A 45 -0.79 -6.74 -2.20
N LYS A 46 0.34 -6.89 -2.91
CA LYS A 46 1.61 -6.29 -2.49
C LYS A 46 1.56 -4.78 -2.69
N PHE A 47 2.28 -4.02 -1.89
CA PHE A 47 2.37 -2.58 -2.11
C PHE A 47 3.08 -2.23 -3.43
N SER A 48 4.12 -2.98 -3.80
CA SER A 48 4.78 -2.85 -5.11
C SER A 48 3.78 -3.00 -6.27
N LEU A 49 2.83 -3.93 -6.16
CA LEU A 49 1.74 -4.07 -7.14
C LEU A 49 0.79 -2.87 -7.17
N LEU A 50 0.51 -2.23 -6.02
CA LEU A 50 -0.25 -0.98 -6.04
C LEU A 50 0.50 0.13 -6.79
N LEU A 51 1.82 0.26 -6.59
CA LEU A 51 2.62 1.25 -7.30
C LEU A 51 2.64 1.00 -8.81
N GLN A 52 2.75 -0.27 -9.23
CA GLN A 52 2.62 -0.67 -10.62
C GLN A 52 1.25 -0.27 -11.19
N ILE A 53 0.16 -0.57 -10.47
CA ILE A 53 -1.21 -0.19 -10.87
C ILE A 53 -1.30 1.34 -11.02
N LEU A 54 -0.81 2.12 -10.06
CA LEU A 54 -0.83 3.59 -10.12
C LEU A 54 -0.06 4.12 -11.34
N HIS A 55 1.08 3.50 -11.65
CA HIS A 55 1.92 3.87 -12.79
C HIS A 55 1.24 3.57 -14.13
N VAL A 56 0.80 2.33 -14.36
CA VAL A 56 0.21 1.92 -15.65
C VAL A 56 -1.17 2.52 -15.90
N THR A 57 -1.87 2.93 -14.84
CA THR A 57 -3.16 3.64 -14.95
C THR A 57 -2.98 5.17 -15.08
N HIS A 58 -1.73 5.66 -15.04
CA HIS A 58 -1.40 7.08 -14.98
C HIS A 58 -2.20 7.83 -13.90
N SER A 59 -2.38 7.19 -12.75
CA SER A 59 -3.10 7.76 -11.63
C SER A 59 -2.27 8.82 -10.91
N THR A 60 -2.93 9.86 -10.40
CA THR A 60 -2.22 10.98 -9.77
C THR A 60 -1.62 10.55 -8.43
N THR A 61 -0.33 10.28 -8.40
CA THR A 61 0.35 9.87 -7.18
C THR A 61 0.59 11.06 -6.23
N PRO A 62 0.72 10.80 -4.92
CA PRO A 62 1.09 11.82 -3.94
C PRO A 62 2.44 12.41 -4.28
N ARG A 63 2.60 13.74 -4.09
CA ARG A 63 3.86 14.43 -4.38
C ARG A 63 5.05 13.82 -3.65
N LEU A 64 4.84 13.35 -2.42
CA LEU A 64 5.85 12.69 -1.60
C LEU A 64 6.45 11.43 -2.27
N TRP A 65 5.70 10.78 -3.16
CA TRP A 65 6.11 9.51 -3.77
C TRP A 65 6.81 9.70 -5.12
N LEU A 66 6.87 10.93 -5.65
CA LEU A 66 7.35 11.18 -7.02
C LEU A 66 8.81 10.78 -7.21
N ASP A 67 9.68 11.13 -6.25
CA ASP A 67 11.10 10.79 -6.32
C ASP A 67 11.30 9.27 -6.25
N ALA A 68 10.60 8.60 -5.33
CA ALA A 68 10.63 7.15 -5.19
C ALA A 68 10.11 6.41 -6.43
N LEU A 69 9.06 6.92 -7.08
CA LEU A 69 8.51 6.34 -8.32
C LEU A 69 9.40 6.58 -9.55
N SER A 70 10.29 7.56 -9.49
CA SER A 70 11.21 7.90 -10.58
C SER A 70 12.50 7.08 -10.55
N LEU A 71 12.72 6.26 -9.52
CA LEU A 71 13.90 5.40 -9.42
C LEU A 71 13.93 4.36 -10.56
N GLU A 72 15.07 4.22 -11.22
CA GLU A 72 15.34 3.17 -12.22
C GLU A 72 15.73 1.85 -11.54
N ASP A 73 14.91 1.38 -10.60
CA ASP A 73 15.11 0.15 -9.84
C ASP A 73 13.83 -0.70 -9.87
N SER A 74 13.88 -1.87 -9.26
CA SER A 74 12.76 -2.76 -8.98
C SER A 74 11.59 -2.05 -8.29
N TRP A 75 10.39 -2.58 -8.48
CA TRP A 75 9.18 -2.04 -7.84
C TRP A 75 9.20 -2.21 -6.32
N GLU A 76 9.90 -3.22 -5.83
CA GLU A 76 10.23 -3.41 -4.42
C GLU A 76 11.11 -2.27 -3.90
N ALA A 77 12.19 -1.92 -4.59
CA ALA A 77 13.02 -0.77 -4.20
C ALA A 77 12.23 0.55 -4.20
N ARG A 78 11.35 0.76 -5.18
CA ARG A 78 10.42 1.90 -5.20
C ARG A 78 9.47 1.88 -3.99
N ALA A 79 8.95 0.72 -3.63
CA ALA A 79 8.07 0.55 -2.46
C ALA A 79 8.79 0.87 -1.14
N ALA A 80 10.05 0.42 -0.99
CA ALA A 80 10.90 0.78 0.14
C ALA A 80 11.13 2.30 0.20
N ALA A 81 11.50 2.92 -0.93
CA ALA A 81 11.73 4.36 -1.01
C ALA A 81 10.48 5.19 -0.69
N VAL A 82 9.28 4.74 -1.08
CA VAL A 82 8.01 5.41 -0.68
C VAL A 82 7.82 5.32 0.83
N LEU A 83 8.04 4.15 1.43
CA LEU A 83 7.95 3.98 2.89
C LEU A 83 8.93 4.86 3.65
N ASP A 84 10.16 4.95 3.15
CA ASP A 84 11.18 5.82 3.75
C ASP A 84 10.80 7.30 3.62
N ALA A 85 10.22 7.73 2.49
CA ALA A 85 9.70 9.07 2.33
C ALA A 85 8.54 9.38 3.31
N GLU A 86 7.63 8.44 3.53
CA GLU A 86 6.56 8.58 4.53
C GLU A 86 7.13 8.69 5.95
N ARG A 87 8.13 7.86 6.28
CA ARG A 87 8.80 7.88 7.59
C ARG A 87 9.63 9.14 7.81
N ALA A 88 10.29 9.65 6.76
CA ALA A 88 11.11 10.86 6.84
C ALA A 88 10.30 12.10 7.22
N ARG A 89 8.97 12.10 7.00
CA ARG A 89 8.06 13.15 7.50
C ARG A 89 7.86 13.11 9.02
N HIS A 90 8.15 11.99 9.66
CA HIS A 90 7.99 11.75 11.09
C HIS A 90 9.30 11.22 11.70
N PRO A 91 10.40 12.00 11.68
CA PRO A 91 11.73 11.54 12.06
C PRO A 91 11.83 11.09 13.53
N THR A 92 10.88 11.49 14.37
CA THR A 92 10.81 11.09 15.78
C THR A 92 10.18 9.70 16.00
N VAL A 93 9.61 9.09 14.95
CA VAL A 93 8.97 7.77 15.04
C VAL A 93 9.96 6.71 14.58
N SER A 94 10.46 5.91 15.53
CA SER A 94 11.32 4.78 15.19
C SER A 94 10.54 3.65 14.51
N VAL A 95 11.25 2.66 13.93
CA VAL A 95 10.59 1.46 13.37
C VAL A 95 9.87 0.68 14.47
N GLY A 96 10.44 0.62 15.68
CA GLY A 96 9.80 0.03 16.86
C GLY A 96 8.51 0.75 17.25
N ASP A 97 8.51 2.08 17.27
CA ASP A 97 7.31 2.87 17.54
C ASP A 97 6.23 2.64 16.49
N LEU A 98 6.63 2.57 15.21
CA LEU A 98 5.72 2.28 14.10
C LEU A 98 5.11 0.88 14.25
N ALA A 99 5.94 -0.13 14.52
CA ALA A 99 5.47 -1.51 14.74
C ALA A 99 4.51 -1.58 15.93
N LEU A 100 4.81 -0.91 17.04
CA LEU A 100 3.93 -0.85 18.22
C LEU A 100 2.58 -0.23 17.86
N ARG A 101 2.57 0.90 17.15
CA ARG A 101 1.33 1.54 16.68
C ARG A 101 0.55 0.65 15.72
N MET A 102 1.23 -0.04 14.80
CA MET A 102 0.58 -0.99 13.90
C MET A 102 -0.06 -2.16 14.65
N VAL A 103 0.61 -2.70 15.68
CA VAL A 103 0.07 -3.75 16.55
C VAL A 103 -1.16 -3.25 17.32
N GLN A 104 -1.13 -2.00 17.81
CA GLN A 104 -2.31 -1.36 18.42
C GLN A 104 -3.48 -1.19 17.42
N LEU A 105 -3.18 -1.08 16.12
CA LEU A 105 -4.15 -1.10 15.02
C LEU A 105 -4.48 -2.52 14.53
N GLY A 106 -4.11 -3.54 15.32
CA GLY A 106 -4.43 -4.94 15.05
C GLY A 106 -3.49 -5.64 14.06
N ALA A 107 -2.31 -5.10 13.73
CA ALA A 107 -1.32 -5.83 12.95
C ALA A 107 -0.71 -7.00 13.73
N SER A 108 -0.38 -8.09 13.04
CA SER A 108 0.25 -9.28 13.62
C SER A 108 1.69 -9.42 13.13
N LEU A 109 2.50 -8.39 13.35
CA LEU A 109 3.89 -8.35 12.89
C LEU A 109 4.81 -7.81 13.99
N SER A 110 6.05 -8.30 14.01
CA SER A 110 7.08 -7.82 14.93
C SER A 110 7.84 -6.64 14.33
N GLU A 111 8.51 -5.85 15.16
CA GLU A 111 9.45 -4.81 14.69
C GLU A 111 10.48 -5.38 13.71
N LYS A 112 11.06 -6.55 14.01
CA LYS A 112 12.05 -7.20 13.14
C LYS A 112 11.46 -7.54 11.77
N THR A 113 10.22 -8.04 11.75
CA THR A 113 9.49 -8.33 10.51
C THR A 113 9.20 -7.05 9.74
N LEU A 114 8.77 -5.98 10.42
CA LEU A 114 8.52 -4.68 9.79
C LEU A 114 9.78 -4.11 9.16
N ALA A 115 10.89 -4.09 9.90
CA ALA A 115 12.17 -3.61 9.42
C ALA A 115 12.61 -4.36 8.15
N LEU A 116 12.48 -5.69 8.15
CA LEU A 116 12.81 -6.51 6.99
C LEU A 116 11.89 -6.21 5.79
N HIS A 117 10.58 -6.06 6.00
CA HIS A 117 9.64 -5.72 4.93
C HIS A 117 9.90 -4.32 4.36
N ILE A 118 10.31 -3.37 5.19
CA ILE A 118 10.70 -2.01 4.76
C ILE A 118 11.97 -2.11 3.90
N GLU A 119 13.02 -2.74 4.43
CA GLU A 119 14.32 -2.88 3.75
C GLU A 119 14.19 -3.59 2.39
N GLN A 120 13.36 -4.63 2.32
CA GLN A 120 13.18 -5.42 1.10
C GLN A 120 12.07 -4.87 0.19
N GLY A 121 11.28 -3.90 0.62
CA GLY A 121 10.11 -3.42 -0.12
C GLY A 121 9.01 -4.46 -0.35
N THR A 122 8.99 -5.53 0.47
CA THR A 122 8.08 -6.69 0.32
C THR A 122 6.76 -6.53 1.07
N ILE A 123 6.49 -5.33 1.60
CA ILE A 123 5.31 -5.03 2.40
C ILE A 123 4.00 -5.28 1.63
N SER A 124 3.01 -5.84 2.33
CA SER A 124 1.67 -5.99 1.78
C SER A 124 0.92 -4.65 1.80
N LEU A 125 -0.04 -4.46 0.90
CA LEU A 125 -0.86 -3.25 0.87
C LEU A 125 -1.60 -3.02 2.21
N PRO A 126 -2.22 -4.02 2.87
CA PRO A 126 -2.82 -3.81 4.18
C PRO A 126 -1.83 -3.29 5.23
N GLU A 127 -0.60 -3.83 5.29
CA GLU A 127 0.45 -3.36 6.20
C GLU A 127 0.85 -1.93 5.85
N PHE A 128 1.02 -1.60 4.57
CA PHE A 128 1.29 -0.22 4.14
C PHE A 128 0.18 0.76 4.58
N LEU A 129 -1.09 0.37 4.42
CA LEU A 129 -2.22 1.20 4.88
C LEU A 129 -2.18 1.41 6.39
N GLN A 130 -1.82 0.38 7.17
CA GLN A 130 -1.62 0.51 8.61
C GLN A 130 -0.43 1.43 8.95
N CYS A 131 0.66 1.39 8.17
CA CYS A 131 1.76 2.36 8.31
C CYS A 131 1.28 3.79 8.09
N VAL A 132 0.49 4.03 7.04
CA VAL A 132 -0.08 5.35 6.73
C VAL A 132 -0.96 5.85 7.88
N VAL A 133 -1.82 5.01 8.45
CA VAL A 133 -2.61 5.36 9.67
C VAL A 133 -1.71 5.65 10.86
N ALA A 134 -0.73 4.78 11.14
CA ALA A 134 0.14 4.88 12.31
C ALA A 134 1.08 6.11 12.28
N LEU A 135 1.42 6.56 11.07
CA LEU A 135 2.16 7.80 10.83
C LEU A 135 1.25 9.03 10.77
N GLY A 136 -0.05 8.86 10.59
CA GLY A 136 -0.99 9.98 10.38
C GLY A 136 -0.82 10.64 9.02
N SER A 137 -0.41 9.86 8.01
CA SER A 137 -0.17 10.38 6.66
C SER A 137 -1.46 10.47 5.85
N LEU A 138 -1.61 11.59 5.14
CA LEU A 138 -2.73 11.91 4.26
C LEU A 138 -2.43 11.61 2.78
N SER A 139 -1.34 10.89 2.49
CA SER A 139 -0.92 10.60 1.11
C SER A 139 -2.00 9.85 0.32
N LEU A 140 -2.88 9.10 0.98
CA LEU A 140 -3.91 8.30 0.32
C LEU A 140 -5.32 8.90 0.32
N ASP A 141 -5.53 10.12 0.82
CA ASP A 141 -6.85 10.77 0.91
C ASP A 141 -7.59 10.85 -0.42
N ARG A 142 -6.83 10.93 -1.52
CA ARG A 142 -7.42 10.90 -2.85
C ARG A 142 -8.07 9.55 -3.11
N TYR A 143 -7.56 8.43 -2.63
CA TYR A 143 -8.03 7.09 -2.99
C TYR A 143 -8.96 6.46 -1.95
N ILE A 144 -8.87 6.91 -0.70
CA ILE A 144 -9.67 6.44 0.41
C ILE A 144 -9.84 7.58 1.40
N ASP A 145 -11.04 7.73 1.97
CA ASP A 145 -11.26 8.69 3.05
C ASP A 145 -10.41 8.27 4.26
N TYR A 146 -9.69 9.22 4.87
CA TYR A 146 -8.86 8.96 6.04
C TYR A 146 -9.71 8.50 7.23
N ASP A 147 -10.94 8.99 7.36
CA ASP A 147 -11.84 8.54 8.44
C ASP A 147 -12.26 7.08 8.24
N ASP A 148 -12.53 6.67 6.99
CA ASP A 148 -12.73 5.25 6.64
C ASP A 148 -11.47 4.43 6.93
N LEU A 149 -10.28 5.01 6.71
CA LEU A 149 -9.00 4.36 6.94
C LEU A 149 -8.80 4.06 8.44
N VAL A 150 -9.05 5.05 9.29
CA VAL A 150 -8.97 4.94 10.76
C VAL A 150 -10.05 4.03 11.31
N ALA A 151 -11.29 4.13 10.84
CA ALA A 151 -12.42 3.33 11.31
C ALA A 151 -12.16 1.83 11.11
N VAL A 152 -11.65 1.44 9.94
CA VAL A 152 -11.34 0.03 9.67
C VAL A 152 -10.12 -0.45 10.46
N ALA A 153 -9.08 0.39 10.60
CA ALA A 153 -7.91 0.03 11.40
C ALA A 153 -8.29 -0.22 12.87
N ARG A 154 -9.24 0.57 13.42
CA ARG A 154 -9.78 0.36 14.77
C ARG A 154 -10.68 -0.88 14.86
N GLY A 155 -11.52 -1.13 13.85
CA GLY A 155 -12.37 -2.33 13.80
C GLY A 155 -11.56 -3.64 13.79
N ALA A 156 -10.45 -3.67 13.05
CA ALA A 156 -9.54 -4.82 12.99
C ALA A 156 -8.85 -5.13 14.33
N ALA A 157 -8.60 -4.11 15.17
CA ALA A 157 -8.06 -4.29 16.51
C ALA A 157 -9.11 -4.88 17.49
N ALA A 158 -10.38 -4.48 17.34
CA ALA A 158 -11.47 -4.93 18.19
C ALA A 158 -11.86 -6.40 17.95
N GLU A 159 -11.92 -6.85 16.69
CA GLU A 159 -12.24 -8.25 16.33
C GLU A 159 -11.16 -9.26 16.79
N ARG A 160 -9.96 -8.80 17.13
CA ARG A 160 -8.83 -9.65 17.58
C ARG A 160 -8.66 -9.70 19.10
N SER A 161 -9.43 -8.89 19.83
CA SER A 161 -9.42 -8.84 21.30
C SER A 161 -10.58 -9.61 21.95
N LEU A 162 -11.38 -10.31 21.13
CA LEU A 162 -12.45 -11.24 21.51
C LEU A 162 -12.03 -12.68 21.20
#